data_AF-A0AAN6LNH0-F1
#
_entry.id   AF-A0AAN6LNH0-F1
#
_cell.length_a   1.000
_cell.length_b   1.000
_cell.length_c   1.000
_cell.angle_alpha   90.00
_cell.angle_beta   90.00
_cell.angle_gamma   90.00
#
_symmetry.space_group_name_H-M   'P 1'
#
loop_
_entity.id
_entity.type
_entity.pdbx_description
1 polymer ?
#
loop_
_entity_poly.entity_id
_entity_poly.type
_entity_poly.pdbx_seq_one_letter_code
_entity_poly.pdbx_strand_id
1 'polypeptide(L)'
;MASNEASVPNSKEHKFNPHFTQAVINATGPKATPRVRQLTTSLIQHLHDYARENELTIDEWMTGLELMNEAGRWSDNKRNEGQLLCDIFGLESLVDEITYKLASDAADEPTATAILGPFWRADAPQLSMGDSIVQNTEGIGEGDRTKMHGIVTDYRTGQPIEGAVLDVWHTAPNGLYEQQDPNQPEMNLRGRFTTGKDGKYEFYCLRPVPYPIPFDGPAGKILQALDRHPYRPAHIHFIITAPGYKPIVTQIFDRNSKYIEDDAVFAMATFDDAKKHSAAGATEVSTAAI
;
A
#
# COMPACT_ATOMS: atom_id res chain seq x y z
N MET A 1 30.97 -49.35 -38.38
CA MET A 1 30.59 -47.93 -38.26
C MET A 1 29.75 -47.81 -37.02
N ALA A 2 30.29 -47.16 -35.98
CA ALA A 2 29.52 -46.76 -34.81
C ALA A 2 28.82 -45.44 -35.15
N SER A 3 27.53 -45.33 -34.86
CA SER A 3 26.84 -44.05 -34.81
C SER A 3 26.07 -43.97 -33.50
N ASN A 4 26.58 -43.08 -32.65
CA ASN A 4 26.09 -42.66 -31.35
C ASN A 4 24.57 -42.44 -31.32
N GLU A 5 23.86 -43.21 -30.50
CA GLU A 5 22.69 -42.68 -29.82
C GLU A 5 23.19 -41.88 -28.62
N ALA A 6 23.02 -40.56 -28.70
CA ALA A 6 23.28 -39.67 -27.57
C ALA A 6 22.26 -39.97 -26.47
N SER A 7 22.73 -40.54 -25.36
CA SER A 7 21.96 -40.64 -24.12
C SER A 7 21.66 -39.22 -23.62
N VAL A 8 20.39 -38.81 -23.68
CA VAL A 8 19.92 -37.58 -23.04
C VAL A 8 20.02 -37.77 -21.53
N PRO A 9 20.78 -36.94 -20.79
CA PRO A 9 20.93 -37.13 -19.37
C PRO A 9 19.74 -36.55 -18.60
N ASN A 10 19.13 -37.45 -17.81
CA ASN A 10 18.60 -37.22 -16.47
C ASN A 10 17.29 -36.40 -16.34
N SER A 11 16.15 -37.01 -16.66
CA SER A 11 14.89 -36.64 -15.99
C SER A 11 15.05 -37.01 -14.52
N LYS A 12 15.36 -36.03 -13.66
CA LYS A 12 15.30 -36.24 -12.21
C LYS A 12 13.92 -36.85 -11.90
N GLU A 13 13.89 -38.06 -11.35
CA GLU A 13 12.65 -38.62 -10.82
C GLU A 13 12.07 -37.61 -9.83
N HIS A 14 10.88 -37.09 -10.14
CA HIS A 14 10.20 -36.20 -9.22
C HIS A 14 9.76 -37.02 -8.01
N LYS A 15 10.20 -36.61 -6.80
CA LYS A 15 9.82 -37.23 -5.51
C LYS A 15 8.30 -37.34 -5.33
N PHE A 16 7.53 -36.45 -5.96
CA PHE A 16 6.07 -36.38 -5.93
C PHE A 16 5.50 -36.45 -7.35
N ASN A 17 4.21 -36.78 -7.49
CA ASN A 17 3.54 -36.92 -8.79
C ASN A 17 3.75 -35.67 -9.69
N PRO A 18 4.49 -35.80 -10.81
CA PRO A 18 4.81 -34.66 -11.67
C PRO A 18 3.61 -34.18 -12.49
N HIS A 19 2.54 -34.97 -12.61
CA HIS A 19 1.37 -34.65 -13.44
C HIS A 19 0.23 -34.00 -12.66
N PHE A 20 0.27 -33.98 -11.33
CA PHE A 20 -0.85 -33.51 -10.50
C PHE A 20 -1.22 -32.04 -10.75
N THR A 21 -0.24 -31.12 -10.79
CA THR A 21 -0.51 -29.69 -11.03
C THR A 21 -1.16 -29.46 -12.39
N GLN A 22 -0.63 -30.10 -13.44
CA GLN A 22 -1.19 -29.94 -14.77
C GLN A 22 -2.62 -30.48 -14.84
N ALA A 23 -2.94 -31.57 -14.12
CA ALA A 23 -4.30 -32.08 -14.04
C ALA A 23 -5.27 -31.06 -13.43
N VAL A 24 -4.87 -30.35 -12.36
CA VAL A 24 -5.67 -29.30 -11.72
C VAL A 24 -5.83 -28.08 -12.63
N ILE A 25 -4.76 -27.64 -13.31
CA ILE A 25 -4.84 -26.55 -14.30
C ILE A 25 -5.80 -26.92 -15.44
N ASN A 26 -5.69 -28.15 -15.97
CA ASN A 26 -6.54 -28.65 -17.06
C ASN A 26 -8.01 -28.78 -16.68
N ALA A 27 -8.34 -28.84 -15.37
CA ALA A 27 -9.73 -28.84 -14.90
C ALA A 27 -10.42 -27.47 -15.06
N THR A 28 -9.70 -26.42 -15.46
CA THR A 28 -10.29 -25.09 -15.72
C THR A 28 -11.28 -25.14 -16.89
N GLY A 29 -12.58 -25.06 -16.57
CA GLY A 29 -13.68 -25.24 -17.51
C GLY A 29 -13.70 -24.26 -18.71
N PRO A 30 -14.45 -24.58 -19.78
CA PRO A 30 -14.42 -23.84 -21.04
C PRO A 30 -15.00 -22.41 -20.96
N LYS A 31 -15.80 -22.12 -19.92
CA LYS A 31 -16.42 -20.79 -19.73
C LYS A 31 -15.52 -19.76 -19.02
N ALA A 32 -14.35 -20.16 -18.52
CA ALA A 32 -13.42 -19.22 -17.90
C ALA A 32 -12.90 -18.21 -18.93
N THR A 33 -12.95 -16.92 -18.59
CA THR A 33 -12.44 -15.85 -19.46
C THR A 33 -10.93 -15.99 -19.68
N PRO A 34 -10.36 -15.41 -20.76
CA PRO A 34 -8.91 -15.47 -20.99
C PRO A 34 -8.09 -14.95 -19.80
N ARG A 35 -8.50 -13.86 -19.17
CA ARG A 35 -7.79 -13.27 -18.02
C ARG A 35 -7.88 -14.15 -16.77
N VAL A 36 -9.06 -14.71 -16.47
CA VAL A 36 -9.22 -15.66 -15.35
C VAL A 36 -8.32 -16.86 -15.58
N ARG A 37 -8.33 -17.45 -16.77
CA ARG A 37 -7.50 -18.61 -17.12
C ARG A 37 -6.01 -18.30 -16.95
N GLN A 38 -5.55 -17.14 -17.41
CA GLN A 38 -4.17 -16.71 -17.24
C GLN A 38 -3.77 -16.64 -15.76
N LEU A 39 -4.58 -15.94 -14.94
CA LEU A 39 -4.28 -15.72 -13.52
C LEU A 39 -4.34 -17.02 -12.72
N THR A 40 -5.38 -17.84 -12.89
CA THR A 40 -5.56 -19.06 -12.12
C THR A 40 -4.53 -20.13 -12.48
N THR A 41 -4.12 -20.21 -13.76
CA THR A 41 -3.07 -21.15 -14.19
C THR A 41 -1.76 -20.88 -13.43
N SER A 42 -1.32 -19.61 -13.42
CA SER A 42 -0.10 -19.21 -12.71
C SER A 42 -0.24 -19.42 -11.20
N LEU A 43 -1.37 -19.00 -10.61
CA LEU A 43 -1.61 -19.16 -9.17
C LEU A 43 -1.54 -20.63 -8.73
N ILE A 44 -2.24 -21.53 -9.43
CA ILE A 44 -2.24 -22.97 -9.12
C ILE A 44 -0.81 -23.53 -9.22
N GLN A 45 -0.07 -23.14 -10.26
CA GLN A 45 1.31 -23.59 -10.46
C GLN A 45 2.19 -23.19 -9.27
N HIS A 46 2.24 -21.89 -8.94
CA HIS A 46 3.07 -21.39 -7.85
C HIS A 46 2.66 -21.92 -6.47
N LEU A 47 1.36 -22.07 -6.20
CA LEU A 47 0.89 -22.68 -4.95
C LEU A 47 1.34 -24.13 -4.79
N HIS A 48 1.21 -24.94 -5.84
CA HIS A 48 1.63 -26.34 -5.80
C HIS A 48 3.16 -26.47 -5.71
N ASP A 49 3.90 -25.60 -6.38
CA ASP A 49 5.36 -25.62 -6.32
C ASP A 49 5.87 -25.21 -4.94
N TYR A 50 5.28 -24.18 -4.31
CA TYR A 50 5.55 -23.83 -2.91
C TYR A 50 5.32 -25.01 -1.97
N ALA A 51 4.18 -25.71 -2.11
CA ALA A 51 3.87 -26.85 -1.26
C ALA A 51 4.86 -28.01 -1.45
N ARG A 52 5.31 -28.27 -2.68
CA ARG A 52 6.31 -29.32 -2.96
C ARG A 52 7.70 -28.95 -2.51
N GLU A 53 8.12 -27.72 -2.74
CA GLU A 53 9.44 -27.20 -2.38
C GLU A 53 9.67 -27.32 -0.87
N ASN A 54 8.63 -27.05 -0.08
CA ASN A 54 8.68 -27.09 1.38
C ASN A 54 8.19 -28.41 1.96
N GLU A 55 7.78 -29.38 1.13
CA GLU A 55 7.19 -30.66 1.55
C GLU A 55 6.10 -30.49 2.61
N LEU A 56 5.22 -29.50 2.39
CA LEU A 56 4.25 -29.01 3.36
C LEU A 56 3.45 -30.16 4.00
N THR A 57 3.48 -30.23 5.32
CA THR A 57 2.74 -31.25 6.07
C THR A 57 1.25 -30.88 6.18
N ILE A 58 0.43 -31.88 6.53
CA ILE A 58 -1.00 -31.65 6.77
C ILE A 58 -1.21 -30.67 7.92
N ASP A 59 -0.43 -30.77 9.00
CA ASP A 59 -0.57 -29.91 10.18
C ASP A 59 -0.18 -28.45 9.88
N GLU A 60 0.88 -28.23 9.09
CA GLU A 60 1.28 -26.88 8.63
C GLU A 60 0.22 -26.30 7.68
N TRP A 61 -0.30 -27.10 6.75
CA TRP A 61 -1.38 -26.69 5.86
C TRP A 61 -2.65 -26.31 6.64
N MET A 62 -3.04 -27.13 7.62
CA MET A 62 -4.19 -26.86 8.49
C MET A 62 -3.98 -25.58 9.32
N THR A 63 -2.75 -25.32 9.77
CA THR A 63 -2.41 -24.08 10.48
C THR A 63 -2.59 -22.85 9.58
N GLY A 64 -2.08 -22.90 8.35
CA GLY A 64 -2.28 -21.82 7.37
C GLY A 64 -3.75 -21.62 6.97
N LEU A 65 -4.51 -22.72 6.83
CA LEU A 65 -5.94 -22.66 6.57
C LEU A 65 -6.71 -21.99 7.72
N GLU A 66 -6.39 -22.33 8.96
CA GLU A 66 -7.03 -21.73 10.12
C GLU A 66 -6.71 -20.23 10.24
N LEU A 67 -5.47 -19.82 9.93
CA LEU A 67 -5.09 -18.41 9.85
C LEU A 67 -5.96 -17.63 8.84
N MET A 68 -6.16 -18.17 7.63
CA MET A 68 -7.02 -17.54 6.61
C MET A 68 -8.48 -17.44 7.08
N ASN A 69 -9.01 -18.50 7.67
CA ASN A 69 -10.36 -18.51 8.21
C ASN A 69 -10.52 -17.50 9.37
N GLU A 70 -9.51 -17.39 10.23
CA GLU A 70 -9.47 -16.42 11.32
C GLU A 70 -9.47 -14.99 10.79
N ALA A 71 -8.65 -14.68 9.77
CA ALA A 71 -8.64 -13.37 9.14
C ALA A 71 -10.01 -12.97 8.58
N GLY A 72 -10.73 -13.93 7.97
CA GLY A 72 -12.10 -13.72 7.55
C GLY A 72 -13.06 -13.36 8.70
N ARG A 73 -12.94 -14.04 9.85
CA ARG A 73 -13.80 -13.79 11.03
C ARG A 73 -13.47 -12.49 11.77
N TRP A 74 -12.23 -12.03 11.69
CA TRP A 74 -11.79 -10.76 12.27
C TRP A 74 -12.08 -9.55 11.38
N SER A 75 -12.52 -9.77 10.15
CA SER A 75 -12.86 -8.70 9.21
C SER A 75 -14.31 -8.25 9.38
N ASP A 76 -14.53 -6.95 9.42
CA ASP A 76 -15.82 -6.27 9.48
C ASP A 76 -15.82 -5.00 8.60
N ASN A 77 -16.74 -4.06 8.83
CA ASN A 77 -16.81 -2.81 8.05
C ASN A 77 -15.75 -1.76 8.43
N LYS A 78 -14.99 -1.96 9.50
CA LYS A 78 -13.94 -1.07 10.00
C LYS A 78 -12.55 -1.70 9.96
N ARG A 79 -12.46 -3.03 9.91
CA ARG A 79 -11.23 -3.81 9.90
C ARG A 79 -11.27 -4.85 8.79
N ASN A 80 -10.18 -4.97 8.03
CA ASN A 80 -10.02 -6.02 7.02
C ASN A 80 -8.70 -6.74 7.25
N GLU A 81 -8.73 -7.84 8.01
CA GLU A 81 -7.54 -8.66 8.29
C GLU A 81 -7.04 -9.42 7.06
N GLY A 82 -7.93 -9.73 6.11
CA GLY A 82 -7.51 -10.32 4.84
C GLY A 82 -6.62 -9.37 4.04
N GLN A 83 -7.00 -8.08 3.99
CA GLN A 83 -6.15 -7.04 3.42
C GLN A 83 -4.86 -6.89 4.23
N LEU A 84 -4.93 -6.78 5.56
CA LEU A 84 -3.74 -6.59 6.37
C LEU A 84 -2.71 -7.72 6.23
N LEU A 85 -3.15 -8.97 6.02
CA LEU A 85 -2.27 -10.08 5.66
C LEU A 85 -1.55 -9.83 4.32
N CYS A 86 -2.26 -9.35 3.29
CA CYS A 86 -1.63 -8.95 2.02
C CYS A 86 -0.59 -7.84 2.24
N ASP A 87 -0.90 -6.85 3.06
CA ASP A 87 -0.04 -5.69 3.33
C ASP A 87 1.27 -6.14 3.98
N ILE A 88 1.20 -6.96 5.04
CA ILE A 88 2.41 -7.44 5.73
C ILE A 88 3.21 -8.45 4.91
N PHE A 89 2.61 -9.10 3.92
CA PHE A 89 3.35 -9.92 2.94
C PHE A 89 3.90 -9.09 1.77
N GLY A 90 3.65 -7.78 1.74
CA GLY A 90 4.09 -6.86 0.68
C GLY A 90 3.32 -7.01 -0.63
N LEU A 91 2.21 -7.75 -0.64
CA LEU A 91 1.43 -8.00 -1.85
C LEU A 91 0.70 -6.74 -2.34
N GLU A 92 0.13 -5.93 -1.44
CA GLU A 92 -0.56 -4.69 -1.83
C GLU A 92 0.43 -3.71 -2.48
N SER A 93 1.59 -3.49 -1.86
CA SER A 93 2.64 -2.62 -2.39
C SER A 93 3.18 -3.11 -3.74
N LEU A 94 3.37 -4.42 -3.92
CA LEU A 94 3.78 -4.99 -5.21
C LEU A 94 2.70 -4.80 -6.30
N VAL A 95 1.42 -4.98 -5.95
CA VAL A 95 0.30 -4.76 -6.89
C VAL A 95 0.21 -3.27 -7.27
N ASP A 96 0.44 -2.37 -6.32
CA ASP A 96 0.51 -0.93 -6.58
C ASP A 96 1.65 -0.61 -7.55
N GLU A 97 2.86 -1.10 -7.30
CA GLU A 97 4.02 -0.92 -8.18
C GLU A 97 3.74 -1.42 -9.61
N ILE A 98 3.19 -2.63 -9.77
CA ILE A 98 2.83 -3.19 -11.08
C ILE A 98 1.81 -2.28 -11.78
N THR A 99 0.80 -1.83 -11.06
CA THR A 99 -0.27 -0.97 -11.59
C THR A 99 0.28 0.40 -12.02
N TYR A 100 1.24 0.91 -11.26
CA TYR A 100 1.94 2.15 -11.56
C TYR A 100 2.84 2.00 -12.79
N LYS A 101 3.73 1.00 -12.82
CA LYS A 101 4.65 0.75 -13.94
C LYS A 101 3.93 0.48 -15.26
N LEU A 102 2.87 -0.32 -15.25
CA LEU A 102 2.06 -0.56 -16.45
C LEU A 102 1.35 0.70 -16.96
N ALA A 103 1.12 1.69 -16.09
CA ALA A 103 0.61 2.99 -16.50
C ALA A 103 1.73 3.96 -16.93
N SER A 104 2.98 3.73 -16.50
CA SER A 104 4.14 4.60 -16.71
C SER A 104 5.12 4.11 -17.78
N ASP A 105 4.83 3.06 -18.55
CA ASP A 105 5.61 2.57 -19.71
C ASP A 105 5.88 3.65 -20.82
N ALA A 106 5.54 4.92 -20.57
CA ALA A 106 5.94 6.10 -21.30
C ALA A 106 7.14 6.81 -20.61
N ALA A 107 8.32 6.20 -20.68
CA ALA A 107 9.68 6.78 -20.62
C ALA A 107 10.08 7.77 -19.49
N ASP A 108 9.21 8.15 -18.56
CA ASP A 108 9.43 9.21 -17.58
C ASP A 108 8.31 9.10 -16.49
N GLU A 109 8.66 9.04 -15.20
CA GLU A 109 7.75 8.64 -14.10
C GLU A 109 7.13 9.82 -13.29
N PRO A 110 5.79 9.94 -13.18
CA PRO A 110 5.11 10.92 -12.30
C PRO A 110 5.33 10.63 -10.80
N THR A 111 4.66 11.34 -9.89
CA THR A 111 4.74 11.05 -8.44
C THR A 111 4.49 9.57 -8.16
N ALA A 112 5.36 8.92 -7.38
CA ALA A 112 5.22 7.52 -7.03
C ALA A 112 3.90 7.28 -6.28
N THR A 113 3.20 6.21 -6.64
CA THR A 113 2.00 5.79 -5.89
C THR A 113 2.40 5.05 -4.61
N ALA A 114 1.44 4.98 -3.70
CA ALA A 114 1.52 4.13 -2.52
C ALA A 114 0.13 3.56 -2.24
N ILE A 115 0.10 2.50 -1.44
CA ILE A 115 -1.14 1.86 -1.00
C ILE A 115 -2.13 2.86 -0.37
N LEU A 116 -3.42 2.64 -0.55
CA LEU A 116 -4.47 3.48 0.05
C LEU A 116 -4.52 3.28 1.57
N GLY A 117 -4.30 2.04 2.01
CA GLY A 117 -4.57 1.62 3.38
C GLY A 117 -6.07 1.57 3.72
N PRO A 118 -6.44 1.03 4.89
CA PRO A 118 -7.84 0.75 5.22
C PRO A 118 -8.60 1.94 5.83
N PHE A 119 -7.95 3.11 5.96
CA PHE A 119 -8.45 4.22 6.78
C PHE A 119 -8.89 5.45 5.98
N TRP A 120 -8.99 5.36 4.66
CA TRP A 120 -9.65 6.40 3.87
C TRP A 120 -11.16 6.39 4.09
N ARG A 121 -11.75 7.58 4.20
CA ARG A 121 -13.20 7.78 4.30
C ARG A 121 -13.63 8.79 3.25
N ALA A 122 -14.74 8.50 2.57
CA ALA A 122 -15.40 9.47 1.71
C ALA A 122 -15.90 10.68 2.52
N ASP A 123 -16.18 11.76 1.80
CA ASP A 123 -16.85 12.96 2.33
C ASP A 123 -16.06 13.75 3.38
N ALA A 124 -14.72 13.69 3.35
CA ALA A 124 -13.87 14.63 4.07
C ALA A 124 -14.28 16.09 3.75
N PRO A 125 -14.21 17.02 4.73
CA PRO A 125 -14.69 18.38 4.55
C PRO A 125 -13.89 19.12 3.47
N GLN A 126 -14.59 19.85 2.61
CA GLN A 126 -13.93 20.80 1.70
C GLN A 126 -13.50 22.03 2.50
N LEU A 127 -12.21 22.33 2.48
CA LEU A 127 -11.59 23.44 3.21
C LEU A 127 -10.99 24.46 2.23
N SER A 128 -10.81 25.69 2.70
CA SER A 128 -10.12 26.73 1.92
C SER A 128 -8.61 26.53 1.99
N MET A 129 -7.90 26.97 0.97
CA MET A 129 -6.44 26.94 1.00
C MET A 129 -5.91 27.75 2.19
N GLY A 130 -4.98 27.17 2.94
CA GLY A 130 -4.42 27.74 4.17
C GLY A 130 -5.17 27.36 5.45
N ASP A 131 -6.32 26.69 5.36
CA ASP A 131 -7.06 26.20 6.53
C ASP A 131 -6.34 25.02 7.21
N SER A 132 -6.82 24.67 8.41
CA SER A 132 -6.31 23.56 9.21
C SER A 132 -7.21 22.34 9.12
N ILE A 133 -6.63 21.16 8.89
CA ILE A 133 -7.35 19.86 9.02
C ILE A 133 -7.45 19.41 10.48
N VAL A 134 -6.74 20.09 11.40
CA VAL A 134 -6.80 19.84 12.85
C VAL A 134 -8.08 20.46 13.40
N GLN A 135 -9.05 19.63 13.78
CA GLN A 135 -10.32 20.07 14.38
C GLN A 135 -10.28 20.02 15.91
N ASN A 136 -9.62 19.01 16.49
CA ASN A 136 -9.36 18.97 17.92
C ASN A 136 -8.10 19.75 18.27
N THR A 137 -8.19 20.72 19.17
CA THR A 137 -7.04 21.51 19.65
C THR A 137 -6.72 21.28 21.13
N GLU A 138 -7.47 20.40 21.80
CA GLU A 138 -7.25 20.10 23.21
C GLU A 138 -5.90 19.40 23.39
N GLY A 139 -5.01 20.00 24.20
CA GLY A 139 -3.66 19.48 24.42
C GLY A 139 -2.69 19.65 23.24
N ILE A 140 -3.10 20.33 22.16
CA ILE A 140 -2.27 20.61 20.98
C ILE A 140 -1.91 22.09 20.97
N GLY A 141 -0.64 22.41 21.16
CA GLY A 141 -0.14 23.79 21.10
C GLY A 141 -0.06 24.30 19.66
N GLU A 142 0.00 25.62 19.48
CA GLU A 142 0.20 26.23 18.14
C GLU A 142 1.50 25.74 17.47
N GLY A 143 2.53 25.41 18.26
CA GLY A 143 3.81 24.87 17.78
C GLY A 143 3.78 23.40 17.34
N ASP A 144 2.68 22.68 17.59
CA ASP A 144 2.50 21.29 17.14
C ASP A 144 1.92 21.22 15.72
N ARG A 145 1.53 22.38 15.16
CA ARG A 145 1.03 22.51 13.80
C ARG A 145 2.16 22.56 12.79
N THR A 146 2.02 21.79 11.72
CA THR A 146 2.92 21.75 10.58
C THR A 146 2.21 22.33 9.37
N LYS A 147 2.88 23.23 8.65
CA LYS A 147 2.37 23.73 7.37
C LYS A 147 2.78 22.76 6.27
N MET A 148 1.79 22.11 5.67
CA MET A 148 1.98 21.29 4.47
C MET A 148 1.73 22.18 3.24
N HIS A 149 2.62 22.16 2.26
CA HIS A 149 2.46 22.96 1.05
C HIS A 149 3.21 22.38 -0.14
N GLY A 150 2.82 22.79 -1.34
CA GLY A 150 3.38 22.27 -2.57
C GLY A 150 2.72 22.82 -3.83
N ILE A 151 3.02 22.20 -4.97
CA ILE A 151 2.42 22.51 -6.27
C ILE A 151 2.02 21.21 -6.95
N VAL A 152 0.80 21.16 -7.48
CA VAL A 152 0.34 20.12 -8.37
C VAL A 152 0.63 20.54 -9.81
N THR A 153 1.44 19.75 -10.51
CA THR A 153 1.86 20.04 -11.88
C THR A 153 1.56 18.88 -12.82
N ASP A 154 1.30 19.21 -14.08
CA ASP A 154 1.23 18.23 -15.16
C ASP A 154 2.62 17.65 -15.40
N TYR A 155 2.72 16.32 -15.33
CA TYR A 155 4.01 15.64 -15.44
C TYR A 155 4.73 15.90 -16.77
N ARG A 156 3.99 15.96 -17.89
CA ARG A 156 4.57 16.07 -19.24
C ARG A 156 5.03 17.48 -19.57
N THR A 157 4.32 18.48 -19.07
CA THR A 157 4.49 19.89 -19.44
C THR A 157 5.14 20.72 -18.33
N GLY A 158 5.16 20.20 -17.10
CA GLY A 158 5.59 20.90 -15.89
C GLY A 158 4.68 22.08 -15.50
N GLN A 159 3.53 22.25 -16.17
CA GLN A 159 2.63 23.37 -15.90
C GLN A 159 1.77 23.13 -14.65
N PRO A 160 1.44 24.16 -13.87
CA PRO A 160 0.55 24.00 -12.74
C PRO A 160 -0.86 23.59 -13.17
N ILE A 161 -1.52 22.74 -12.37
CA ILE A 161 -2.88 22.26 -12.64
C ILE A 161 -3.88 23.03 -11.76
N GLU A 162 -4.77 23.80 -12.41
CA GLU A 162 -5.94 24.42 -11.78
C GLU A 162 -7.04 23.38 -11.54
N GLY A 163 -7.67 23.42 -10.37
CA GLY A 163 -8.82 22.55 -10.07
C GLY A 163 -8.46 21.11 -9.70
N ALA A 164 -7.19 20.82 -9.41
CA ALA A 164 -6.82 19.55 -8.80
C ALA A 164 -7.35 19.48 -7.37
N VAL A 165 -7.96 18.36 -7.00
CA VAL A 165 -8.48 18.10 -5.66
C VAL A 165 -7.49 17.22 -4.92
N LEU A 166 -7.03 17.70 -3.76
CA LEU A 166 -6.23 16.95 -2.79
C LEU A 166 -7.14 16.48 -1.67
N ASP A 167 -7.27 15.18 -1.46
CA ASP A 167 -7.92 14.56 -0.30
C ASP A 167 -6.83 14.01 0.62
N VAL A 168 -6.75 14.54 1.84
CA VAL A 168 -5.64 14.27 2.75
C VAL A 168 -6.14 13.75 4.09
N TRP A 169 -5.40 12.80 4.68
CA TRP A 169 -5.67 12.28 6.01
C TRP A 169 -4.40 11.74 6.69
N HIS A 170 -4.35 11.80 8.02
CA HIS A 170 -3.30 11.15 8.83
C HIS A 170 -3.79 10.87 10.27
N THR A 171 -2.98 10.16 11.05
CA THR A 171 -3.29 9.81 12.45
C THR A 171 -3.13 10.98 13.41
N ALA A 172 -3.86 10.93 14.53
CA ALA A 172 -3.61 11.80 15.68
C ALA A 172 -2.33 11.38 16.44
N PRO A 173 -1.82 12.19 17.40
CA PRO A 173 -0.60 11.88 18.15
C PRO A 173 -0.63 10.55 18.92
N ASN A 174 -1.81 10.01 19.21
CA ASN A 174 -1.99 8.68 19.81
C ASN A 174 -1.83 7.53 18.78
N GLY A 175 -1.55 7.83 17.51
CA GLY A 175 -1.37 6.86 16.44
C GLY A 175 -2.66 6.30 15.85
N LEU A 176 -3.82 6.88 16.19
CA LEU A 176 -5.13 6.43 15.71
C LEU A 176 -5.74 7.40 14.71
N TYR A 177 -6.35 6.86 13.65
CA TYR A 177 -7.29 7.60 12.83
C TYR A 177 -8.59 7.83 13.61
N GLU A 178 -9.33 8.90 13.29
CA GLU A 178 -10.55 9.27 14.03
C GLU A 178 -11.59 8.12 14.05
N GLN A 179 -11.69 7.35 12.97
CA GLN A 179 -12.62 6.20 12.88
C GLN A 179 -12.32 5.07 13.89
N GLN A 180 -11.12 5.07 14.46
CA GLN A 180 -10.66 4.13 15.48
C GLN A 180 -10.79 4.71 16.90
N ASP A 181 -10.94 6.03 17.04
CA ASP A 181 -10.91 6.74 18.32
C ASP A 181 -12.18 7.59 18.50
N PRO A 182 -13.16 7.13 19.29
CA PRO A 182 -14.43 7.82 19.47
C PRO A 182 -14.28 9.18 20.19
N ASN A 183 -13.11 9.50 20.74
CA ASN A 183 -12.84 10.79 21.38
C ASN A 183 -12.37 11.86 20.38
N GLN A 184 -12.08 11.48 19.14
CA GLN A 184 -11.76 12.45 18.09
C GLN A 184 -13.04 13.03 17.47
N PRO A 185 -13.04 14.33 17.09
CA PRO A 185 -14.11 14.89 16.28
C PRO A 185 -14.28 14.14 14.96
N GLU A 186 -15.52 14.11 14.46
CA GLU A 186 -15.82 13.54 13.15
C GLU A 186 -14.99 14.22 12.05
N MET A 187 -14.32 13.43 11.22
CA MET A 187 -13.38 13.91 10.18
C MET A 187 -12.18 14.73 10.70
N ASN A 188 -11.79 14.58 11.97
CA ASN A 188 -10.55 15.18 12.47
C ASN A 188 -9.33 14.69 11.66
N LEU A 189 -8.40 15.61 11.36
CA LEU A 189 -7.18 15.34 10.57
C LEU A 189 -7.46 14.82 9.16
N ARG A 190 -8.62 15.20 8.60
CA ARG A 190 -9.02 14.95 7.21
C ARG A 190 -9.43 16.25 6.54
N GLY A 191 -9.18 16.37 5.24
CA GLY A 191 -9.65 17.54 4.49
C GLY A 191 -9.47 17.41 2.99
N ARG A 192 -10.28 18.16 2.25
CA ARG A 192 -10.16 18.31 0.81
C ARG A 192 -9.86 19.76 0.42
N PHE A 193 -8.93 19.92 -0.51
CA PHE A 193 -8.48 21.22 -1.00
C PHE A 193 -8.49 21.22 -2.52
N THR A 194 -8.78 22.37 -3.14
CA THR A 194 -8.79 22.52 -4.60
C THR A 194 -7.78 23.57 -5.03
N THR A 195 -6.86 23.22 -5.92
CA THR A 195 -5.80 24.14 -6.39
C THR A 195 -6.36 25.28 -7.22
N GLY A 196 -5.75 26.46 -7.09
CA GLY A 196 -5.98 27.60 -7.98
C GLY A 196 -5.13 27.53 -9.25
N LYS A 197 -5.11 28.62 -10.02
CA LYS A 197 -4.36 28.74 -11.28
C LYS A 197 -2.87 28.49 -11.21
N ASP A 198 -2.27 28.71 -10.04
CA ASP A 198 -0.84 28.48 -9.82
C ASP A 198 -0.54 27.05 -9.35
N GLY A 199 -1.55 26.18 -9.32
CA GLY A 199 -1.44 24.77 -8.92
C GLY A 199 -1.04 24.57 -7.46
N LYS A 200 -0.90 25.64 -6.67
CA LYS A 200 -0.38 25.54 -5.32
C LYS A 200 -1.42 24.96 -4.38
N TYR A 201 -0.93 24.23 -3.39
CA TYR A 201 -1.70 23.89 -2.22
C TYR A 201 -0.94 24.25 -0.94
N GLU A 202 -1.66 24.64 0.09
CA GLU A 202 -1.15 24.82 1.45
C GLU A 202 -2.27 24.59 2.46
N PHE A 203 -1.94 23.94 3.57
CA PHE A 203 -2.84 23.72 4.71
C PHE A 203 -2.04 23.44 5.98
N TYR A 204 -2.68 23.55 7.14
CA TYR A 204 -2.08 23.16 8.41
C TYR A 204 -2.56 21.78 8.86
N CYS A 205 -1.63 20.95 9.29
CA CYS A 205 -1.86 19.64 9.89
C CYS A 205 -1.02 19.50 11.18
N LEU A 206 -0.99 18.31 11.78
CA LEU A 206 0.04 17.98 12.79
C LEU A 206 1.21 17.30 12.09
N ARG A 207 2.40 17.37 12.68
CA ARG A 207 3.50 16.52 12.23
C ARG A 207 3.09 15.05 12.46
N PRO A 208 3.09 14.19 11.42
CA PRO A 208 2.72 12.79 11.61
C PRO A 208 3.66 12.08 12.58
N VAL A 209 3.14 11.05 13.25
CA VAL A 209 3.91 10.19 14.16
C VAL A 209 3.91 8.76 13.67
N PRO A 210 4.96 7.96 13.95
CA PRO A 210 4.92 6.54 13.63
C PRO A 210 3.88 5.83 14.50
N TYR A 211 3.20 4.84 13.94
CA TYR A 211 2.12 4.14 14.63
C TYR A 211 2.10 2.64 14.25
N PRO A 212 1.65 1.75 15.15
CA PRO A 212 1.50 0.34 14.82
C PRO A 212 0.23 0.09 13.99
N ILE A 213 0.30 -0.79 12.99
CA ILE A 213 -0.90 -1.42 12.42
C ILE A 213 -1.60 -2.29 13.49
N PRO A 214 -2.90 -2.62 13.35
CA PRO A 214 -3.53 -3.60 14.23
C PRO A 214 -2.72 -4.91 14.29
N PHE A 215 -2.37 -5.36 15.49
CA PHE A 215 -1.48 -6.53 15.69
C PHE A 215 -2.00 -7.51 16.75
N ASP A 216 -3.26 -7.37 17.14
CA ASP A 216 -4.01 -8.27 18.02
C ASP A 216 -4.67 -9.44 17.27
N GLY A 217 -4.67 -9.40 15.93
CA GLY A 217 -5.29 -10.38 15.04
C GLY A 217 -4.30 -11.31 14.31
N PRO A 218 -4.78 -12.04 13.29
CA PRO A 218 -3.98 -12.95 12.47
C PRO A 218 -2.71 -12.32 11.85
N ALA A 219 -2.80 -11.09 11.33
CA ALA A 219 -1.61 -10.39 10.83
C ALA A 219 -0.55 -10.19 11.92
N GLY A 220 -0.98 -9.85 13.15
CA GLY A 220 -0.09 -9.74 14.31
C GLY A 220 0.61 -11.05 14.67
N LYS A 221 -0.11 -12.18 14.60
CA LYS A 221 0.50 -13.52 14.81
C LYS A 221 1.59 -13.81 13.80
N ILE A 222 1.39 -13.45 12.54
CA ILE A 222 2.39 -13.62 11.47
C ILE A 222 3.59 -12.71 11.71
N LEU A 223 3.38 -11.43 12.05
CA LEU A 223 4.48 -10.53 12.41
C LEU A 223 5.32 -11.09 13.55
N GLN A 224 4.67 -11.61 14.60
CA GLN A 224 5.37 -12.25 15.71
C GLN A 224 6.15 -13.49 15.28
N ALA A 225 5.55 -14.36 14.45
CA ALA A 225 6.23 -15.56 13.94
C ALA A 225 7.44 -15.24 13.04
N LEU A 226 7.41 -14.08 12.37
CA LEU A 226 8.50 -13.57 11.52
C LEU A 226 9.51 -12.69 12.28
N ASP A 227 9.33 -12.47 13.58
CA ASP A 227 10.13 -11.53 14.40
C ASP A 227 10.14 -10.10 13.82
N ARG A 228 8.96 -9.62 13.38
CA ARG A 228 8.75 -8.30 12.78
C ARG A 228 7.93 -7.39 13.68
N HIS A 229 8.22 -6.09 13.66
CA HIS A 229 7.43 -5.09 14.36
C HIS A 229 6.19 -4.66 13.56
N PRO A 230 5.13 -4.14 14.22
CA PRO A 230 3.92 -3.67 13.54
C PRO A 230 3.97 -2.19 13.10
N TYR A 231 5.07 -1.48 13.34
CA TYR A 231 5.11 -0.04 13.11
C TYR A 231 5.21 0.36 11.64
N ARG A 232 4.44 1.39 11.28
CA ARG A 232 4.61 2.19 10.06
C ARG A 232 5.34 3.50 10.39
N PRO A 233 6.17 4.02 9.48
CA PRO A 233 6.77 5.34 9.63
C PRO A 233 5.71 6.45 9.71
N ALA A 234 6.08 7.60 10.26
CA ALA A 234 5.24 8.80 10.23
C ALA A 234 4.95 9.23 8.77
N HIS A 235 3.67 9.34 8.41
CA HIS A 235 3.24 9.74 7.07
C HIS A 235 1.89 10.45 7.05
N ILE A 236 1.62 11.13 5.94
CA ILE A 236 0.32 11.70 5.58
C ILE A 236 -0.09 11.17 4.21
N HIS A 237 -1.35 10.78 4.08
CA HIS A 237 -1.91 10.25 2.86
C HIS A 237 -2.45 11.36 1.95
N PHE A 238 -2.40 11.09 0.64
CA PHE A 238 -2.96 11.93 -0.42
C PHE A 238 -3.72 11.06 -1.43
N ILE A 239 -4.92 11.49 -1.80
CA ILE A 239 -5.51 11.20 -3.10
C ILE A 239 -5.56 12.50 -3.88
N ILE A 240 -4.94 12.52 -5.06
CA ILE A 240 -4.94 13.69 -5.94
C ILE A 240 -5.72 13.34 -7.20
N THR A 241 -6.72 14.15 -7.53
CA THR A 241 -7.53 13.99 -8.74
C THR A 241 -7.63 15.30 -9.51
N ALA A 242 -7.65 15.24 -10.84
CA ALA A 242 -7.91 16.39 -11.68
C ALA A 242 -8.60 15.94 -12.99
N PRO A 243 -9.50 16.76 -13.57
CA PRO A 243 -10.12 16.43 -14.85
C PRO A 243 -9.07 16.20 -15.94
N GLY A 244 -9.14 15.04 -16.61
CA GLY A 244 -8.19 14.67 -17.66
C GLY A 244 -6.90 13.98 -17.17
N TYR A 245 -6.72 13.83 -15.86
CA TYR A 245 -5.58 13.16 -15.24
C TYR A 245 -5.98 11.83 -14.60
N LYS A 246 -5.02 10.91 -14.50
CA LYS A 246 -5.20 9.68 -13.73
C LYS A 246 -5.14 10.05 -12.23
N PRO A 247 -6.07 9.58 -11.39
CA PRO A 247 -5.96 9.72 -9.94
C PRO A 247 -4.65 9.13 -9.42
N ILE A 248 -4.02 9.80 -8.46
CA ILE A 248 -2.85 9.29 -7.74
C ILE A 248 -3.22 9.12 -6.27
N VAL A 249 -2.97 7.93 -5.76
CA VAL A 249 -2.94 7.63 -4.33
C VAL A 249 -1.48 7.56 -3.93
N THR A 250 -1.08 8.35 -2.93
CA THR A 250 0.32 8.39 -2.48
C THR A 250 0.40 8.79 -1.01
N GLN A 251 1.60 8.74 -0.46
CA GLN A 251 1.91 9.07 0.92
C GLN A 251 3.21 9.89 0.97
N ILE A 252 3.25 10.89 1.85
CA ILE A 252 4.48 11.62 2.16
C ILE A 252 4.96 11.19 3.53
N PHE A 253 6.23 10.80 3.62
CA PHE A 253 6.84 10.28 4.84
C PHE A 253 7.81 11.28 5.47
N ASP A 254 7.83 11.33 6.80
CA ASP A 254 8.86 12.08 7.54
C ASP A 254 10.20 11.36 7.43
N ARG A 255 11.20 12.03 6.84
CA ARG A 255 12.57 11.50 6.68
C ARG A 255 13.20 11.04 7.98
N ASN A 256 12.79 11.63 9.10
CA ASN A 256 13.35 11.37 10.43
C ASN A 256 12.51 10.37 11.22
N SER A 257 11.49 9.77 10.60
CA SER A 257 10.70 8.72 11.22
C SER A 257 11.60 7.54 11.59
N LYS A 258 11.44 7.02 12.81
CA LYS A 258 12.20 5.86 13.30
C LYS A 258 12.11 4.65 12.36
N TYR A 259 10.94 4.44 11.75
CA TYR A 259 10.65 3.25 10.94
C TYR A 259 10.69 3.50 9.43
N ILE A 260 11.49 4.48 8.98
CA ILE A 260 11.50 4.91 7.58
C ILE A 260 12.12 3.85 6.64
N GLU A 261 12.98 2.98 7.15
CA GLU A 261 13.68 1.94 6.39
C GLU A 261 13.06 0.54 6.55
N ASP A 262 12.08 0.37 7.46
CA ASP A 262 11.53 -0.92 7.86
C ASP A 262 9.99 -0.91 8.06
N ASP A 263 9.26 -0.14 7.23
CA ASP A 263 7.79 -0.11 7.25
C ASP A 263 7.16 -1.51 7.24
N ALA A 264 6.29 -1.79 8.22
CA ALA A 264 5.62 -3.08 8.38
C ALA A 264 4.80 -3.53 7.15
N VAL A 265 4.41 -2.60 6.29
CA VAL A 265 3.60 -2.86 5.08
C VAL A 265 4.31 -2.47 3.77
N PHE A 266 5.59 -2.10 3.84
CA PHE A 266 6.40 -1.81 2.65
C PHE A 266 5.80 -0.73 1.73
N ALA A 267 5.14 0.30 2.27
CA ALA A 267 4.50 1.35 1.46
C ALA A 267 5.49 2.44 0.98
N MET A 268 6.72 2.40 1.47
CA MET A 268 7.79 3.27 0.98
C MET A 268 8.17 2.85 -0.45
N ALA A 269 7.97 3.77 -1.40
CA ALA A 269 8.38 3.56 -2.79
C ALA A 269 9.90 3.31 -2.85
N THR A 270 10.24 2.09 -3.26
CA THR A 270 11.56 1.45 -3.42
C THR A 270 12.54 1.66 -2.26
N PHE A 271 13.17 0.56 -1.81
CA PHE A 271 14.30 0.62 -0.86
C PHE A 271 15.47 1.50 -1.36
N ASP A 272 15.45 1.94 -2.62
CA ASP A 272 16.41 2.87 -3.24
C ASP A 272 15.93 4.36 -3.30
N ASP A 273 14.63 4.67 -3.24
CA ASP A 273 14.10 6.05 -3.40
C ASP A 273 13.76 6.77 -2.08
N ALA A 274 14.00 6.15 -0.92
CA ALA A 274 13.80 6.75 0.41
C ALA A 274 14.49 8.13 0.59
N LYS A 275 15.49 8.45 -0.23
CA LYS A 275 16.20 9.74 -0.23
C LYS A 275 15.59 10.83 -1.12
N LYS A 276 14.72 10.50 -2.09
CA LYS A 276 14.14 11.48 -3.03
C LYS A 276 12.82 12.09 -2.55
N HIS A 277 12.02 11.35 -1.79
CA HIS A 277 10.65 11.75 -1.41
C HIS A 277 10.49 12.17 0.06
N SER A 278 11.58 12.21 0.80
CA SER A 278 11.56 12.45 2.23
C SER A 278 11.76 13.95 2.52
N ALA A 279 10.87 14.57 3.29
CA ALA A 279 10.94 16.01 3.59
C ALA A 279 12.01 16.31 4.66
N ALA A 280 12.79 17.38 4.50
CA ALA A 280 13.78 17.82 5.48
C ALA A 280 13.17 18.89 6.42
N GLY A 281 13.05 18.58 7.72
CA GLY A 281 12.70 19.57 8.73
C GLY A 281 11.25 20.06 8.71
N ALA A 282 10.88 20.88 9.69
CA ALA A 282 9.50 21.27 10.03
C ALA A 282 8.80 22.20 9.01
N THR A 283 9.41 22.45 7.86
CA THR A 283 8.90 23.34 6.81
C THR A 283 9.62 22.98 5.51
N GLU A 284 9.05 22.17 4.61
CA GLU A 284 9.25 22.33 3.15
C GLU A 284 8.46 21.35 2.26
N VAL A 285 7.82 21.96 1.26
CA VAL A 285 7.45 21.59 -0.12
C VAL A 285 7.44 20.10 -0.49
N SER A 286 6.26 19.57 -0.86
CA SER A 286 6.18 18.44 -1.79
C SER A 286 5.50 18.86 -3.09
N THR A 287 6.23 18.75 -4.20
CA THR A 287 5.66 18.91 -5.54
C THR A 287 5.06 17.57 -5.94
N ALA A 288 3.77 17.56 -6.28
CA ALA A 288 3.11 16.39 -6.84
C ALA A 288 2.97 16.61 -8.35
N ALA A 289 3.75 15.87 -9.13
CA ALA A 289 3.54 15.80 -10.57
C ALA A 289 2.56 14.66 -10.88
N ILE A 290 1.44 14.97 -11.54
CA ILE A 290 0.37 14.02 -11.87
C ILE A 290 0.13 13.90 -13.38
#